data_AF-A0A2R2WBE0-F1
#
_entry.id   AF-A0A2R2WBE0-F1
#
_cell.length_a   1.000
_cell.length_b   1.000
_cell.length_c   1.000
_cell.angle_alpha   90.00
_cell.angle_beta   90.00
_cell.angle_gamma   90.00
#
_symmetry.space_group_name_H-M   'P 1'
#
loop_
_entity.id
_entity.type
_entity.pdbx_description
1 polymer ?
#
loop_
_entity_poly.entity_id
_entity_poly.type
_entity_poly.pdbx_seq_one_letter_code
_entity_poly.pdbx_strand_id
1 'polypeptide(L)'
;MSLRLPTTRFQAVLDLGPKNAAAVPPPASLGHPDLYADFDDETGQSSLAVEFASGQIHLETVDDGIDYHFHRGNGSDTDRSPWPASTTDPVVTWASTLLADFHLRMPDLLEDLEDAAAWHDEGYDLYICEVEEPTKLDLLTVDIEGELLTLPWLGSGHVDHAHIDGDNHPIALLWTAGDGEPDLPIAEARLDPVTELPVTSALPGIDWTAVGLPANEVVSWLEGIYLNHHVLPDAVGTLLTAVLERLGGLEPAESV
;
A
#
# COMPACT_ATOMS: atom_id res chain seq x y z
N MET A 1 -15.51 17.11 -9.60
CA MET A 1 -14.25 17.59 -10.18
C MET A 1 -13.32 17.82 -9.01
N SER A 2 -12.45 16.84 -8.75
CA SER A 2 -11.47 16.91 -7.66
C SER A 2 -10.27 17.73 -8.11
N LEU A 3 -9.72 18.52 -7.19
CA LEU A 3 -8.41 19.13 -7.36
C LEU A 3 -7.41 18.16 -6.77
N ARG A 4 -6.36 17.81 -7.50
CA ARG A 4 -5.32 16.92 -7.02
C ARG A 4 -4.05 17.70 -6.78
N LEU A 5 -3.39 17.46 -5.66
CA LEU A 5 -2.05 17.96 -5.44
C LEU A 5 -1.11 17.37 -6.52
N PRO A 6 -0.10 18.13 -6.97
CA PRO A 6 0.84 17.60 -7.95
C PRO A 6 1.58 16.41 -7.35
N THR A 7 1.85 15.40 -8.17
CA THR A 7 2.85 14.38 -7.84
C THR A 7 4.20 15.08 -7.60
N THR A 8 4.84 14.74 -6.50
CA THR A 8 6.14 15.31 -6.10
C THR A 8 7.20 14.25 -6.11
N ARG A 9 8.39 14.61 -6.61
CA ARG A 9 9.56 13.74 -6.55
C ARG A 9 10.25 13.92 -5.21
N PHE A 10 10.50 12.82 -4.51
CA PHE A 10 11.16 12.80 -3.20
C PHE A 10 12.33 11.81 -3.20
N GLN A 11 13.34 12.09 -2.39
CA GLN A 11 14.54 11.27 -2.28
C GLN A 11 14.74 10.81 -0.83
N ALA A 12 15.04 9.53 -0.64
CA ALA A 12 15.37 8.98 0.66
C ALA A 12 16.72 8.27 0.57
N VAL A 13 17.62 8.57 1.50
CA VAL A 13 18.90 7.89 1.64
C VAL A 13 18.81 7.00 2.88
N LEU A 14 18.81 5.68 2.66
CA LEU A 14 18.50 4.67 3.67
C LEU A 14 19.64 3.65 3.82
N ASP A 15 19.77 3.04 5.00
CA ASP A 15 20.63 1.87 5.22
C ASP A 15 19.84 0.57 5.00
N LEU A 16 19.83 0.11 3.75
CA LEU A 16 19.15 -1.13 3.37
C LEU A 16 20.01 -2.38 3.61
N GLY A 17 21.24 -2.22 4.11
CA GLY A 17 22.15 -3.34 4.31
C GLY A 17 22.46 -4.16 3.04
N PRO A 18 22.87 -5.43 3.21
CA PRO A 18 23.11 -6.36 2.11
C PRO A 18 21.83 -6.68 1.33
N LYS A 19 21.91 -6.60 0.00
CA LYS A 19 20.81 -6.91 -0.93
C LYS A 19 21.02 -8.33 -1.48
N ASN A 20 20.80 -9.34 -0.65
CA ASN A 20 21.08 -10.73 -1.01
C ASN A 20 20.11 -11.23 -2.08
N ALA A 21 18.84 -10.83 -2.00
CA ALA A 21 17.82 -11.18 -3.00
C ALA A 21 18.19 -10.65 -4.40
N ALA A 22 18.72 -9.43 -4.50
CA ALA A 22 19.21 -8.85 -5.75
C ALA A 22 20.32 -9.68 -6.44
N ALA A 23 21.04 -10.54 -5.72
CA ALA A 23 22.05 -11.44 -6.30
C ALA A 23 21.46 -12.69 -6.97
N VAL A 24 20.18 -13.00 -6.69
CA VAL A 24 19.45 -14.18 -7.18
C VAL A 24 18.07 -13.79 -7.74
N PRO A 25 17.98 -12.86 -8.71
CA PRO A 25 16.71 -12.32 -9.17
C PRO A 25 15.78 -13.40 -9.75
N PRO A 26 14.45 -13.20 -9.71
CA PRO A 26 13.50 -14.16 -10.22
C PRO A 26 13.62 -14.28 -11.75
N PRO A 27 13.10 -15.36 -12.36
CA PRO A 27 13.17 -15.54 -13.80
C PRO A 27 12.49 -14.39 -14.55
N ALA A 28 13.25 -13.65 -15.37
CA ALA A 28 12.76 -12.49 -16.13
C ALA A 28 11.57 -12.80 -17.06
N SER A 29 11.32 -14.07 -17.38
CA SER A 29 10.15 -14.50 -18.15
C SER A 29 8.82 -14.27 -17.42
N LEU A 30 8.83 -14.06 -16.11
CA LEU A 30 7.63 -13.76 -15.32
C LEU A 30 7.22 -12.29 -15.39
N GLY A 31 8.09 -11.42 -15.93
CA GLY A 31 7.89 -9.98 -15.89
C GLY A 31 8.36 -9.36 -14.58
N HIS A 32 7.96 -8.10 -14.37
CA HIS A 32 8.20 -7.36 -13.13
C HIS A 32 7.02 -7.63 -12.16
N PRO A 33 7.28 -8.06 -10.91
CA PRO A 33 6.23 -8.33 -9.93
C PRO A 33 5.82 -7.09 -9.13
N ASP A 34 4.57 -7.07 -8.67
CA ASP A 34 4.13 -6.18 -7.60
C ASP A 34 4.53 -6.79 -6.24
N LEU A 35 4.98 -5.95 -5.31
CA LEU A 35 5.48 -6.37 -3.99
C LEU A 35 4.72 -5.66 -2.87
N TYR A 36 4.24 -6.43 -1.92
CA TYR A 36 3.58 -5.93 -0.72
C TYR A 36 4.20 -6.59 0.50
N ALA A 37 4.72 -5.81 1.42
CA ALA A 37 5.28 -6.33 2.66
C ALA A 37 4.65 -5.62 3.85
N ASP A 38 4.60 -6.34 4.97
CA ASP A 38 4.08 -5.83 6.23
C ASP A 38 4.96 -6.32 7.39
N PHE A 39 5.00 -5.53 8.46
CA PHE A 39 5.66 -5.88 9.71
C PHE A 39 4.68 -5.67 10.87
N ASP A 40 4.38 -6.76 11.57
CA ASP A 40 3.53 -6.73 12.75
C ASP A 40 4.38 -6.48 13.99
N ASP A 41 4.34 -5.26 14.53
CA ASP A 41 5.05 -4.87 15.74
C ASP A 41 4.65 -5.67 16.99
N GLU A 42 3.42 -6.22 17.03
CA GLU A 42 2.93 -6.99 18.18
C GLU A 42 3.55 -8.38 18.23
N THR A 43 3.66 -9.03 17.06
CA THR A 43 4.19 -10.39 16.93
C THR A 43 5.67 -10.42 16.55
N GLY A 44 6.19 -9.31 16.01
CA GLY A 44 7.52 -9.22 15.41
C GLY A 44 7.65 -10.02 14.12
N GLN A 45 6.54 -10.31 13.42
CA GLN A 45 6.55 -11.09 12.18
C GLN A 45 6.52 -10.18 10.96
N SER A 46 7.24 -10.56 9.91
CA SER A 46 7.16 -9.93 8.59
C SER A 46 6.41 -10.83 7.61
N SER A 47 5.60 -10.22 6.74
CA SER A 47 4.98 -10.88 5.61
C SER A 47 5.40 -10.25 4.29
N LEU A 48 5.36 -11.02 3.21
CA LEU A 48 5.65 -10.57 1.85
C LEU A 48 4.73 -11.29 0.86
N ALA A 49 3.96 -10.53 0.09
CA ALA A 49 3.29 -11.00 -1.11
C ALA A 49 4.09 -10.56 -2.34
N VAL A 50 4.33 -11.51 -3.23
CA VAL A 50 4.96 -11.28 -4.55
C VAL A 50 3.97 -11.68 -5.61
N GLU A 51 3.58 -10.72 -6.44
CA GLU A 51 2.54 -10.92 -7.44
C GLU A 51 3.09 -10.79 -8.86
N PHE A 52 2.99 -11.87 -9.62
CA PHE A 52 3.19 -11.83 -11.06
C PHE A 52 1.84 -12.03 -11.74
N ALA A 53 1.70 -11.53 -12.98
CA ALA A 53 0.49 -11.73 -13.79
C ALA A 53 0.08 -13.22 -13.98
N SER A 54 1.00 -14.16 -13.75
CA SER A 54 0.76 -15.60 -13.88
C SER A 54 0.49 -16.34 -12.57
N GLY A 55 0.69 -15.69 -11.42
CA GLY A 55 0.61 -16.32 -10.11
C GLY A 55 1.27 -15.49 -9.01
N GLN A 56 0.98 -15.84 -7.76
CA GLN A 56 1.50 -15.11 -6.60
C GLN A 56 2.09 -16.10 -5.58
N ILE A 57 3.01 -15.62 -4.76
CA ILE A 57 3.54 -16.33 -3.58
C ILE A 57 3.44 -15.39 -2.37
N HIS A 58 2.83 -15.89 -1.29
CA HIS A 58 2.73 -15.20 -0.02
C HIS A 58 3.64 -15.90 0.98
N LEU A 59 4.46 -15.12 1.67
CA LEU A 59 5.46 -15.60 2.62
C LEU A 59 5.28 -14.90 3.96
N GLU A 60 5.61 -15.61 5.04
CA GLU A 60 5.58 -15.08 6.39
C GLU A 60 6.77 -15.63 7.19
N THR A 61 7.39 -14.79 8.01
CA THR A 61 8.40 -15.24 8.97
C THR A 61 7.76 -16.00 10.12
N VAL A 62 8.32 -17.14 10.46
CA VAL A 62 7.93 -17.96 11.60
C VAL A 62 9.16 -18.29 12.45
N ASP A 63 8.97 -18.77 13.68
CA ASP A 63 10.05 -19.04 14.63
C ASP A 63 11.26 -19.81 14.04
N ASP A 64 11.00 -20.76 13.13
CA ASP A 64 12.00 -21.65 12.53
C ASP A 64 12.32 -21.33 11.05
N GLY A 65 11.91 -20.18 10.52
CA GLY A 65 12.23 -19.76 9.16
C GLY A 65 11.13 -18.99 8.45
N ILE A 66 10.78 -19.43 7.24
CA ILE A 66 9.78 -18.78 6.39
C ILE A 66 8.79 -19.84 5.93
N ASP A 67 7.50 -19.60 6.18
CA ASP A 67 6.42 -20.37 5.56
C ASP A 67 5.92 -19.65 4.31
N TYR A 68 5.33 -20.38 3.37
CA TYR A 68 4.76 -19.79 2.17
C TYR A 68 3.65 -20.63 1.54
N HIS A 69 2.75 -19.95 0.83
CA HIS A 69 1.72 -20.57 0.00
C HIS A 69 1.55 -19.81 -1.33
N PHE A 70 0.79 -20.39 -2.25
CA PHE A 70 0.63 -19.86 -3.60
C PHE A 70 -0.82 -19.50 -3.92
N HIS A 71 -0.95 -18.48 -4.76
CA HIS A 71 -2.19 -18.13 -5.43
C HIS A 71 -2.02 -18.23 -6.94
N ARG A 72 -3.13 -18.46 -7.64
CA ARG A 72 -3.19 -18.35 -9.11
C ARG A 72 -3.15 -16.88 -9.52
N GLY A 73 -2.89 -16.59 -10.78
CA GLY A 73 -2.85 -15.21 -11.29
C GLY A 73 -4.19 -14.45 -11.23
N ASN A 74 -5.25 -15.04 -10.67
CA ASN A 74 -6.52 -14.40 -10.36
C ASN A 74 -6.77 -14.31 -8.84
N GLY A 75 -5.71 -14.41 -8.03
CA GLY A 75 -5.75 -14.32 -6.56
C GLY A 75 -6.29 -15.56 -5.82
N SER A 76 -6.84 -16.57 -6.51
CA SER A 76 -7.41 -17.73 -5.82
C SER A 76 -6.34 -18.68 -5.28
N ASP A 77 -6.50 -19.13 -4.04
CA ASP A 77 -5.62 -20.09 -3.35
C ASP A 77 -5.38 -21.37 -4.17
N THR A 78 -4.16 -21.91 -4.03
CA THR A 78 -3.79 -23.19 -4.64
C THR A 78 -2.74 -23.92 -3.82
N ASP A 79 -2.98 -25.20 -3.53
CA ASP A 79 -2.00 -26.07 -2.82
C ASP A 79 -0.72 -26.35 -3.63
N ARG A 80 -0.67 -25.88 -4.88
CA ARG A 80 0.42 -26.15 -5.82
C ARG A 80 0.84 -24.86 -6.49
N SER A 81 2.16 -24.72 -6.69
CA SER A 81 2.73 -23.61 -7.44
C SER A 81 2.04 -23.46 -8.82
N PRO A 82 1.69 -22.22 -9.21
CA PRO A 82 1.14 -21.94 -10.53
C PRO A 82 2.18 -22.11 -11.65
N TRP A 83 3.45 -22.29 -11.29
CA TRP A 83 4.57 -22.41 -12.22
C TRP A 83 5.17 -23.83 -12.25
N PRO A 84 5.92 -24.18 -13.31
CA PRO A 84 6.74 -25.39 -13.29
C PRO A 84 7.89 -25.27 -12.28
N ALA A 85 8.37 -26.39 -11.75
CA ALA A 85 9.42 -26.43 -10.72
C ALA A 85 10.69 -25.62 -11.08
N SER A 86 11.09 -25.60 -12.36
CA SER A 86 12.22 -24.80 -12.84
C SER A 86 12.07 -23.29 -12.64
N THR A 87 10.85 -22.83 -12.41
CA THR A 87 10.47 -21.44 -12.15
C THR A 87 10.09 -21.25 -10.69
N THR A 88 9.39 -22.22 -10.10
CA THR A 88 9.01 -22.21 -8.68
C THR A 88 10.22 -22.10 -7.77
N ASP A 89 11.25 -22.95 -7.94
CA ASP A 89 12.37 -22.98 -6.99
C ASP A 89 13.16 -21.66 -6.98
N PRO A 90 13.47 -21.03 -8.13
CA PRO A 90 14.05 -19.67 -8.14
C PRO A 90 13.16 -18.61 -7.50
N VAL A 91 11.84 -18.63 -7.75
CA VAL A 91 10.91 -17.63 -7.17
C VAL A 91 10.86 -17.76 -5.66
N VAL A 92 10.71 -18.98 -5.13
CA VAL A 92 10.71 -19.23 -3.68
C VAL A 92 12.04 -18.79 -3.07
N THR A 93 13.17 -19.19 -3.68
CA THR A 93 14.50 -18.83 -3.16
C THR A 93 14.68 -17.31 -3.09
N TRP A 94 14.34 -16.60 -4.17
CA TRP A 94 14.44 -15.16 -4.22
C TRP A 94 13.50 -14.48 -3.22
N ALA A 95 12.23 -14.85 -3.18
CA ALA A 95 11.23 -14.23 -2.31
C ALA A 95 11.51 -14.49 -0.83
N SER A 96 11.95 -15.70 -0.47
CA SER A 96 12.40 -16.00 0.91
C SER A 96 13.66 -15.22 1.30
N THR A 97 14.59 -15.02 0.35
CA THR A 97 15.78 -14.19 0.62
C THR A 97 15.38 -12.72 0.80
N LEU A 98 14.44 -12.23 -0.01
CA LEU A 98 13.92 -10.86 0.09
C LEU A 98 13.22 -10.62 1.42
N LEU A 99 12.32 -11.52 1.83
CA LEU A 99 11.63 -11.43 3.12
C LEU A 99 12.63 -11.48 4.29
N ALA A 100 13.67 -12.31 4.21
CA ALA A 100 14.70 -12.37 5.25
C ALA A 100 15.52 -11.07 5.34
N ASP A 101 15.91 -10.50 4.18
CA ASP A 101 16.62 -9.22 4.14
C ASP A 101 15.74 -8.10 4.71
N PHE A 102 14.47 -8.04 4.30
CA PHE A 102 13.48 -7.07 4.80
C PHE A 102 13.29 -7.19 6.32
N HIS A 103 13.00 -8.40 6.81
CA HIS A 103 12.77 -8.67 8.23
C HIS A 103 13.96 -8.26 9.10
N LEU A 104 15.20 -8.47 8.62
CA LEU A 104 16.42 -8.08 9.34
C LEU A 104 16.61 -6.55 9.46
N ARG A 105 15.87 -5.76 8.68
CA ARG A 105 15.89 -4.29 8.77
C ARG A 105 14.80 -3.74 9.68
N MET A 106 13.81 -4.56 10.05
CA MET A 106 12.75 -4.15 10.96
C MET A 106 13.19 -4.29 12.43
N PRO A 107 12.73 -3.38 13.32
CA PRO A 107 11.80 -2.28 13.07
C PRO A 107 12.46 -0.98 12.57
N ASP A 108 13.78 -0.85 12.65
CA ASP A 108 14.50 0.41 12.41
C ASP A 108 14.19 1.04 11.03
N LEU A 109 14.04 0.23 9.99
CA LEU A 109 13.64 0.70 8.67
C LEU A 109 12.25 1.34 8.66
N LEU A 110 11.29 0.84 9.44
CA LEU A 110 9.96 1.43 9.49
C LEU A 110 10.03 2.85 10.09
N GLU A 111 10.81 3.04 11.16
CA GLU A 111 11.04 4.36 11.75
C GLU A 111 11.68 5.32 10.73
N ASP A 112 12.72 4.88 9.99
CA ASP A 112 13.33 5.68 8.93
C ASP A 112 12.32 6.07 7.82
N LEU A 113 11.40 5.17 7.47
CA LEU A 113 10.38 5.41 6.45
C LEU A 113 9.31 6.40 6.92
N GLU A 114 8.89 6.30 8.18
CA GLU A 114 7.96 7.23 8.82
C GLU A 114 8.55 8.64 8.93
N ASP A 115 9.82 8.74 9.34
CA ASP A 115 10.55 10.01 9.38
C ASP A 115 10.71 10.62 7.97
N ALA A 116 11.04 9.80 6.98
CA ALA A 116 11.15 10.24 5.59
C ALA A 116 9.82 10.80 5.06
N ALA A 117 8.69 10.13 5.38
CA ALA A 117 7.36 10.60 5.04
C ALA A 117 7.02 11.92 5.75
N ALA A 118 7.33 12.06 7.04
CA ALA A 118 7.12 13.30 7.78
C ALA A 118 7.90 14.47 7.19
N TRP A 119 9.14 14.23 6.72
CA TRP A 119 9.94 15.27 6.04
C TRP A 119 9.33 15.67 4.69
N HIS A 120 8.81 14.70 3.94
CA HIS A 120 8.08 14.98 2.70
C HIS A 120 6.84 15.84 2.97
N ASP A 121 6.06 15.53 4.01
CA ASP A 121 4.88 16.29 4.42
C ASP A 121 5.21 17.73 4.86
N GLU A 122 6.38 17.94 5.48
CA GLU A 122 6.91 19.28 5.78
C GLU A 122 7.41 20.04 4.54
N GLY A 123 7.46 19.36 3.38
CA GLY A 123 7.83 19.93 2.09
C GLY A 123 9.33 19.86 1.75
N TYR A 124 10.09 19.01 2.45
CA TYR A 124 11.47 18.71 2.06
C TYR A 124 11.52 17.75 0.86
N ASP A 125 12.61 17.79 0.11
CA ASP A 125 12.85 16.98 -1.08
C ASP A 125 13.78 15.78 -0.85
N LEU A 126 14.44 15.74 0.32
CA LEU A 126 15.44 14.74 0.67
C LEU A 126 15.41 14.41 2.16
N TYR A 127 15.33 13.11 2.47
CA TYR A 127 15.61 12.53 3.78
C TYR A 127 16.93 11.73 3.76
N ILE A 128 17.66 11.73 4.87
CA ILE A 128 18.88 10.93 5.07
C ILE A 128 18.80 10.32 6.47
N CYS A 129 18.83 8.98 6.55
CA CYS A 129 18.80 8.26 7.82
C CYS A 129 20.05 8.54 8.68
N GLU A 130 19.91 8.39 9.98
CA GLU A 130 21.05 8.47 10.91
C GLU A 130 21.84 7.16 10.90
N VAL A 131 23.17 7.24 10.84
CA VAL A 131 24.05 6.06 10.90
C VAL A 131 25.16 6.27 11.93
N GLU A 132 25.36 5.27 12.79
CA GLU A 132 26.38 5.33 13.84
C GLU A 132 27.80 5.07 13.28
N GLU A 133 27.92 4.19 12.29
CA GLU A 133 29.18 3.75 11.70
C GLU A 133 29.22 4.02 10.18
N PRO A 134 30.41 4.14 9.56
CA PRO A 134 30.52 4.30 8.12
C PRO A 134 29.92 3.11 7.34
N THR A 135 28.70 3.30 6.84
CA THR A 135 27.93 2.30 6.07
C THR A 135 27.69 2.76 4.64
N LYS A 136 27.47 1.81 3.72
CA LYS A 136 27.03 2.11 2.36
C LYS A 136 25.52 2.33 2.36
N LEU A 137 25.10 3.57 2.11
CA LEU A 137 23.69 3.93 1.99
C LEU A 137 23.18 3.79 0.55
N ASP A 138 21.87 3.66 0.44
CA ASP A 138 21.13 3.57 -0.81
C ASP A 138 20.28 4.82 -1.01
N LEU A 139 20.47 5.49 -2.14
CA LEU A 139 19.56 6.56 -2.58
C LEU A 139 18.38 5.93 -3.32
N LEU A 140 17.18 6.16 -2.81
CA LEU A 140 15.91 5.92 -3.48
C LEU A 140 15.36 7.23 -4.02
N THR A 141 14.67 7.16 -5.15
CA THR A 141 13.96 8.30 -5.70
C THR A 141 12.58 7.86 -6.14
N VAL A 142 11.57 8.45 -5.53
CA VAL A 142 10.16 8.06 -5.73
C VAL A 142 9.34 9.26 -6.19
N ASP A 143 8.29 8.97 -6.94
CA ASP A 143 7.26 9.93 -7.30
C ASP A 143 6.07 9.69 -6.36
N ILE A 144 5.89 10.56 -5.36
CA ILE A 144 4.81 10.47 -4.38
C ILE A 144 3.56 11.11 -4.97
N GLU A 145 2.50 10.31 -5.01
CA GLU A 145 1.25 10.69 -5.62
C GLU A 145 0.52 11.74 -4.77
N GLY A 146 0.31 12.93 -5.32
CA GLY A 146 -0.35 14.00 -4.57
C GLY A 146 -1.80 13.66 -4.24
N GLU A 147 -2.19 13.91 -2.98
CA GLU A 147 -3.54 13.66 -2.49
C GLU A 147 -4.62 14.39 -3.30
N LEU A 148 -5.80 13.79 -3.35
CA LEU A 148 -7.01 14.46 -3.80
C LEU A 148 -7.49 15.42 -2.73
N LEU A 149 -7.47 16.72 -3.03
CA LEU A 149 -8.06 17.72 -2.16
C LEU A 149 -9.58 17.54 -2.15
N THR A 150 -10.07 16.88 -1.11
CA THR A 150 -11.48 16.88 -0.78
C THR A 150 -11.82 18.23 -0.18
N LEU A 151 -12.83 18.91 -0.74
CA LEU A 151 -13.38 20.11 -0.11
C LEU A 151 -13.80 19.78 1.33
N PRO A 152 -13.69 20.72 2.28
CA PRO A 152 -14.29 20.50 3.60
C PRO A 152 -15.78 20.18 3.43
N TRP A 153 -16.36 19.41 4.35
CA TRP A 153 -17.79 19.11 4.31
C TRP A 153 -18.62 20.40 4.26
N LEU A 154 -19.39 20.57 3.19
CA LEU A 154 -20.24 21.75 2.96
C LEU A 154 -21.73 21.48 3.23
N GLY A 155 -22.07 20.24 3.57
CA GLY A 155 -23.43 19.86 3.96
C GLY A 155 -23.76 20.32 5.37
N SER A 156 -24.99 20.03 5.79
CA SER A 156 -25.41 20.20 7.18
C SER A 156 -24.81 19.11 8.07
N GLY A 157 -24.81 19.34 9.38
CA GLY A 157 -24.36 18.35 10.34
C GLY A 157 -22.86 18.05 10.26
N HIS A 158 -22.49 16.85 10.71
CA HIS A 158 -21.12 16.35 10.69
C HIS A 158 -21.05 15.06 9.88
N VAL A 159 -19.85 14.76 9.38
CA VAL A 159 -19.57 13.51 8.70
C VAL A 159 -18.36 12.83 9.32
N ASP A 160 -18.41 11.52 9.33
CA ASP A 160 -17.31 10.62 9.68
C ASP A 160 -17.35 9.41 8.74
N HIS A 161 -16.34 8.56 8.75
CA HIS A 161 -16.35 7.31 8.00
C HIS A 161 -15.97 6.14 8.88
N ALA A 162 -16.54 4.98 8.58
CA ALA A 162 -16.24 3.75 9.31
C ALA A 162 -16.03 2.60 8.34
N HIS A 163 -15.05 1.75 8.65
CA HIS A 163 -14.94 0.44 8.04
C HIS A 163 -16.18 -0.39 8.39
N ILE A 164 -16.72 -1.08 7.38
CA ILE A 164 -17.84 -2.00 7.55
C ILE A 164 -17.39 -3.42 7.20
N ASP A 165 -18.05 -4.43 7.76
CA ASP A 165 -17.73 -5.82 7.46
C ASP A 165 -18.04 -6.15 6.00
N GLY A 166 -17.06 -6.68 5.28
CA GLY A 166 -17.22 -7.20 3.93
C GLY A 166 -15.90 -7.31 3.18
N ASP A 167 -15.92 -8.08 2.09
CA ASP A 167 -14.77 -8.22 1.20
C ASP A 167 -14.55 -6.90 0.41
N ASN A 168 -13.32 -6.66 -0.04
CA ASN A 168 -12.94 -5.50 -0.88
C ASN A 168 -12.95 -4.15 -0.15
N HIS A 169 -12.55 -4.16 1.13
CA HIS A 169 -12.32 -2.98 1.97
C HIS A 169 -13.45 -1.93 1.93
N PRO A 170 -14.70 -2.32 2.28
CA PRO A 170 -15.81 -1.38 2.23
C PRO A 170 -15.77 -0.39 3.40
N ILE A 171 -16.12 0.86 3.12
CA ILE A 171 -16.39 1.90 4.13
C ILE A 171 -17.76 2.51 3.93
N ALA A 172 -18.36 2.96 5.02
CA ALA A 172 -19.57 3.77 5.02
C ALA A 172 -19.24 5.21 5.38
N LEU A 173 -19.81 6.15 4.62
CA LEU A 173 -19.90 7.54 5.02
C LEU A 173 -21.06 7.71 5.99
N LEU A 174 -20.74 8.16 7.20
CA LEU A 174 -21.69 8.42 8.27
C LEU A 174 -22.01 9.92 8.31
N TRP A 175 -23.27 10.25 8.57
CA TRP A 175 -23.75 11.61 8.72
C TRP A 175 -24.59 11.77 9.97
N THR A 176 -24.32 12.84 10.70
CA THR A 176 -24.98 13.17 11.97
C THR A 176 -25.62 14.54 11.84
N ALA A 177 -26.95 14.61 11.92
CA ALA A 177 -27.70 15.85 11.67
C ALA A 177 -27.37 16.97 12.69
N GLY A 178 -26.95 16.62 13.91
CA GLY A 178 -26.56 17.55 14.97
C GLY A 178 -26.12 16.84 16.24
N ASP A 179 -25.71 17.62 17.25
CA ASP A 179 -25.18 17.08 18.51
C ASP A 179 -26.20 16.18 19.23
N GLY A 180 -25.81 14.92 19.46
CA GLY A 180 -26.62 13.94 20.20
C GLY A 180 -27.60 13.12 19.34
N GLU A 181 -27.63 13.35 18.02
CA GLU A 181 -28.31 12.47 17.07
C GLU A 181 -27.41 11.26 16.71
N PRO A 182 -27.98 10.11 16.32
CA PRO A 182 -27.19 8.95 15.91
C PRO A 182 -26.59 9.17 14.52
N ASP A 183 -25.43 8.55 14.30
CA ASP A 183 -24.79 8.50 13.00
C ASP A 183 -25.61 7.65 12.02
N LEU A 184 -25.92 8.24 10.87
CA LEU A 184 -26.66 7.59 9.79
C LEU A 184 -25.72 7.30 8.62
N PRO A 185 -25.56 6.06 8.18
CA PRO A 185 -24.84 5.78 6.95
C PRO A 185 -25.61 6.35 5.76
N ILE A 186 -24.93 7.13 4.91
CA ILE A 186 -25.55 7.81 3.76
C ILE A 186 -24.96 7.40 2.41
N ALA A 187 -23.72 6.89 2.39
CA ALA A 187 -23.06 6.39 1.19
C ALA A 187 -22.04 5.29 1.56
N GLU A 188 -21.62 4.51 0.58
CA GLU A 188 -20.65 3.41 0.72
C GLU A 188 -19.60 3.52 -0.39
N ALA A 189 -18.36 3.16 -0.09
CA ALA A 189 -17.28 2.95 -1.04
C ALA A 189 -16.62 1.59 -0.83
N ARG A 190 -16.18 0.95 -1.92
CA ARG A 190 -15.47 -0.34 -1.92
C ARG A 190 -14.67 -0.52 -3.21
N LEU A 191 -13.80 -1.52 -3.28
CA LEU A 191 -13.24 -1.96 -4.56
C LEU A 191 -14.23 -2.88 -5.30
N ASP A 192 -14.33 -2.70 -6.61
CA ASP A 192 -15.02 -3.66 -7.48
C ASP A 192 -14.20 -4.96 -7.53
N PRO A 193 -14.78 -6.14 -7.24
CA PRO A 193 -14.03 -7.39 -7.17
C PRO A 193 -13.56 -7.92 -8.53
N VAL A 194 -13.98 -7.31 -9.64
CA VAL A 194 -13.57 -7.70 -10.99
C VAL A 194 -12.55 -6.74 -11.56
N THR A 195 -12.76 -5.44 -11.35
CA THR A 195 -11.88 -4.42 -11.93
C THR A 195 -10.88 -3.85 -10.95
N GLU A 196 -11.03 -4.11 -9.65
CA GLU A 196 -10.21 -3.55 -8.56
C GLU A 196 -10.21 -2.01 -8.56
N LEU A 197 -11.26 -1.42 -9.12
CA LEU A 197 -11.45 0.03 -9.16
C LEU A 197 -12.44 0.44 -8.08
N PRO A 198 -12.26 1.62 -7.47
CA PRO A 198 -13.17 2.10 -6.45
C PRO A 198 -14.56 2.35 -7.03
N VAL A 199 -15.57 1.87 -6.31
CA VAL A 199 -16.98 2.09 -6.62
C VAL A 199 -17.62 2.73 -5.41
N THR A 200 -18.27 3.87 -5.63
CA THR A 200 -19.00 4.60 -4.61
C THR A 200 -20.48 4.66 -4.93
N SER A 201 -21.33 4.56 -3.90
CA SER A 201 -22.77 4.56 -4.07
C SER A 201 -23.50 5.24 -2.92
N ALA A 202 -24.56 5.96 -3.26
CA ALA A 202 -25.46 6.55 -2.29
C ALA A 202 -26.43 5.49 -1.75
N LEU A 203 -26.67 5.49 -0.44
CA LEU A 203 -27.63 4.59 0.16
C LEU A 203 -29.07 5.02 -0.13
N PRO A 204 -30.02 4.07 -0.26
CA PRO A 204 -31.41 4.39 -0.49
C PRO A 204 -32.08 5.00 0.75
N GLY A 205 -33.06 5.89 0.53
CA GLY A 205 -33.90 6.43 1.61
C GLY A 205 -33.32 7.62 2.37
N ILE A 206 -32.17 8.15 1.94
CA ILE A 206 -31.55 9.34 2.55
C ILE A 206 -32.29 10.62 2.14
N ASP A 207 -32.55 11.48 3.14
CA ASP A 207 -33.04 12.83 2.90
C ASP A 207 -31.89 13.78 2.55
N TRP A 208 -31.54 13.83 1.26
CA TRP A 208 -30.51 14.72 0.74
C TRP A 208 -30.80 16.21 0.95
N THR A 209 -32.06 16.58 1.18
CA THR A 209 -32.41 17.97 1.53
C THR A 209 -31.93 18.29 2.95
N ALA A 210 -32.12 17.34 3.87
CA ALA A 210 -31.61 17.47 5.24
C ALA A 210 -30.09 17.47 5.28
N VAL A 211 -29.42 16.58 4.53
CA VAL A 211 -27.95 16.53 4.37
C VAL A 211 -27.40 17.84 3.80
N GLY A 212 -28.19 18.58 3.01
CA GLY A 212 -27.79 19.87 2.45
C GLY A 212 -26.85 19.77 1.25
N LEU A 213 -26.57 18.55 0.77
CA LEU A 213 -25.81 18.27 -0.44
C LEU A 213 -26.53 17.20 -1.28
N PRO A 214 -26.47 17.28 -2.61
CA PRO A 214 -27.04 16.27 -3.47
C PRO A 214 -26.20 14.98 -3.44
N ALA A 215 -26.87 13.84 -3.63
CA ALA A 215 -26.25 12.51 -3.54
C ALA A 215 -24.98 12.34 -4.40
N ASN A 216 -24.98 12.89 -5.62
CA ASN A 216 -23.83 12.77 -6.53
C ASN A 216 -22.60 13.57 -6.05
N GLU A 217 -22.80 14.69 -5.34
CA GLU A 217 -21.68 15.43 -4.75
C GLU A 217 -21.10 14.69 -3.55
N VAL A 218 -21.97 14.11 -2.70
CA VAL A 218 -21.56 13.29 -1.56
C VAL A 218 -20.79 12.05 -2.01
N VAL A 219 -21.28 11.35 -3.04
CA VAL A 219 -20.63 10.16 -3.60
C VAL A 219 -19.27 10.51 -4.22
N SER A 220 -19.17 11.61 -4.96
CA SER A 220 -17.88 12.09 -5.51
C SER A 220 -16.91 12.54 -4.42
N TRP A 221 -17.41 13.06 -3.31
CA TRP A 221 -16.61 13.43 -2.15
C TRP A 221 -16.07 12.20 -1.42
N LEU A 222 -16.93 11.20 -1.17
CA LEU A 222 -16.55 9.92 -0.58
C LEU A 222 -15.53 9.17 -1.45
N GLU A 223 -15.66 9.22 -2.78
CA GLU A 223 -14.68 8.62 -3.70
C GLU A 223 -13.28 9.22 -3.49
N GLY A 224 -13.18 10.53 -3.27
CA GLY A 224 -11.90 11.18 -2.97
C GLY A 224 -11.28 10.71 -1.65
N ILE A 225 -12.09 10.57 -0.59
CA ILE A 225 -11.64 9.99 0.68
C ILE A 225 -11.18 8.56 0.49
N TYR A 226 -11.99 7.75 -0.18
CA TYR A 226 -11.68 6.34 -0.40
C TYR A 226 -10.37 6.18 -1.17
N LEU A 227 -10.18 6.99 -2.22
CA LEU A 227 -8.94 7.00 -2.99
C LEU A 227 -7.73 7.36 -2.12
N ASN A 228 -7.80 8.45 -1.35
CA ASN A 228 -6.67 8.88 -0.51
C ASN A 228 -6.33 7.90 0.61
N HIS A 229 -7.33 7.23 1.20
CA HIS A 229 -7.12 6.41 2.41
C HIS A 229 -7.02 4.91 2.14
N HIS A 230 -7.46 4.41 0.97
CA HIS A 230 -7.52 2.96 0.70
C HIS A 230 -6.93 2.53 -0.64
N VAL A 231 -6.66 3.45 -1.56
CA VAL A 231 -6.22 3.09 -2.92
C VAL A 231 -4.87 3.66 -3.26
N LEU A 232 -4.65 4.95 -2.97
CA LEU A 232 -3.38 5.60 -3.23
C LEU A 232 -2.42 5.23 -2.09
N PRO A 233 -1.21 4.73 -2.40
CA PRO A 233 -0.20 4.55 -1.38
C PRO A 233 0.18 5.93 -0.83
N ASP A 234 0.31 6.02 0.49
CA ASP A 234 0.91 7.19 1.12
C ASP A 234 2.43 7.22 0.86
N ALA A 235 3.10 8.24 1.40
CA ALA A 235 4.55 8.38 1.26
C ALA A 235 5.31 7.16 1.81
N VAL A 236 4.88 6.61 2.95
CA VAL A 236 5.48 5.43 3.58
C VAL A 236 5.34 4.21 2.66
N GLY A 237 4.13 3.90 2.18
CA GLY A 237 3.87 2.79 1.28
C GLY A 237 4.61 2.91 -0.06
N THR A 238 4.71 4.13 -0.59
CA THR A 238 5.49 4.41 -1.81
C THR A 238 6.99 4.15 -1.60
N LEU A 239 7.55 4.62 -0.49
CA LEU A 239 8.95 4.39 -0.14
C LEU A 239 9.23 2.91 0.17
N LEU A 240 8.34 2.25 0.91
CA LEU A 240 8.43 0.82 1.23
C LEU A 240 8.47 -0.03 -0.05
N THR A 241 7.61 0.27 -1.02
CA THR A 241 7.62 -0.40 -2.33
C THR A 241 8.99 -0.24 -3.01
N ALA A 242 9.54 0.98 -3.04
CA ALA A 242 10.86 1.24 -3.62
C ALA A 242 11.99 0.54 -2.86
N VAL A 243 11.89 0.42 -1.53
CA VAL A 243 12.81 -0.36 -0.71
C VAL A 243 12.78 -1.83 -1.12
N LEU A 244 11.59 -2.43 -1.23
CA LEU A 244 11.42 -3.83 -1.63
C LEU A 244 11.98 -4.08 -3.03
N GLU A 245 11.76 -3.18 -3.97
CA GLU A 245 12.34 -3.28 -5.32
C GLU A 245 13.88 -3.21 -5.30
N ARG A 246 14.45 -2.27 -4.52
CA ARG A 246 15.91 -2.15 -4.35
C ARG A 246 16.53 -3.36 -3.66
N LEU A 247 15.88 -3.90 -2.63
CA LEU A 247 16.29 -5.13 -1.95
C LEU A 247 16.21 -6.35 -2.89
N GLY A 248 15.12 -6.43 -3.66
CA GLY A 248 14.84 -7.50 -4.61
C GLY A 248 15.66 -7.44 -5.90
N GLY A 249 16.32 -6.30 -6.18
CA GLY A 249 17.06 -6.07 -7.42
C GLY A 249 16.16 -5.92 -8.65
N LEU A 250 14.99 -5.32 -8.48
CA LEU A 250 13.95 -5.17 -9.51
C LEU A 250 14.00 -3.81 -10.23
N GLU A 251 14.84 -2.90 -9.78
CA GLU A 251 14.97 -1.59 -10.40
C GLU A 251 15.36 -1.70 -11.88
N PRO A 252 14.77 -0.88 -12.76
CA PRO A 252 15.21 -0.81 -14.14
C PRO A 252 16.68 -0.43 -14.17
N ALA A 253 17.50 -1.21 -14.89
CA ALA A 253 18.91 -0.88 -15.06
C ALA A 253 19.02 0.57 -15.54
N GLU A 254 19.60 1.45 -14.72
CA GLU A 254 19.82 2.84 -15.09
C GLU A 254 20.53 2.85 -16.45
N SER A 255 19.88 3.45 -17.45
CA SER A 255 20.50 3.69 -18.74
C SER A 255 21.63 4.70 -18.52
N VAL A 256 22.85 4.18 -18.38
CA VAL A 256 24.10 4.95 -18.40
C VAL A 256 24.24 5.70 -19.72
#